data_AF-A0A3L6SWS4-F1
#
_entry.id   AF-A0A3L6SWS4-F1
#
_cell.length_a   1.000
_cell.length_b   1.000
_cell.length_c   1.000
_cell.angle_alpha   90.00
_cell.angle_beta   90.00
_cell.angle_gamma   90.00
#
_symmetry.space_group_name_H-M   'P 1'
#
loop_
_entity.id
_entity.type
_entity.pdbx_description
1 polymer ?
#
loop_
_entity_poly.entity_id
_entity_poly.type
_entity_poly.pdbx_seq_one_letter_code
_entity_poly.pdbx_strand_id
1 'polypeptide(L)' 'MSRRMAVVAAALVVLAALRTSPAVAEIQRGVRREVSYDGRALIVDGTRRMLFSGEMHYTRSTPEVPKSSKARRLCL' A
#
# COMPACT_ATOMS: atom_id res chain seq x y z
N MET A 1 17.93 38.03 27.64
CA MET A 1 17.67 36.86 26.79
C MET A 1 18.35 37.07 25.45
N SER A 2 19.50 36.42 25.19
CA SER A 2 20.34 36.71 24.01
C SER A 2 19.65 36.26 22.72
N ARG A 3 19.73 37.07 21.65
CA ARG A 3 19.08 36.79 20.34
C ARG A 3 19.39 35.39 19.80
N ARG A 4 20.56 34.85 20.15
CA ARG A 4 20.99 33.47 19.83
C ARG A 4 20.07 32.41 20.41
N MET A 5 19.61 32.58 21.66
CA MET A 5 18.68 31.65 22.31
C MET A 5 17.29 31.67 21.63
N ALA A 6 16.84 32.83 21.15
CA ALA A 6 15.57 32.93 20.42
C ALA A 6 15.63 32.23 19.05
N VAL A 7 16.76 32.34 18.33
CA VAL A 7 16.96 31.66 17.04
C VAL A 7 17.04 30.15 17.22
N VAL A 8 17.74 29.67 18.26
CA VAL A 8 17.82 28.23 18.56
C VAL A 8 16.45 27.68 18.96
N ALA A 9 15.69 28.39 19.79
CA ALA A 9 14.34 27.99 20.14
C ALA A 9 13.40 27.94 18.91
N ALA A 10 13.45 28.96 18.05
CA ALA A 10 12.66 28.98 16.82
C ALA A 10 13.04 27.84 15.86
N ALA A 11 14.34 27.57 15.69
CA ALA A 11 14.81 26.48 14.83
C ALA A 11 14.38 25.10 15.34
N LEU A 12 14.41 24.87 16.67
CA LEU A 12 13.93 23.63 17.28
C LEU A 12 12.41 23.45 17.10
N VAL A 13 11.63 24.52 17.23
CA VAL A 13 10.17 24.48 16.99
C VAL A 13 9.85 24.15 15.54
N VAL A 14 10.55 24.76 14.58
CA VAL A 14 10.37 24.46 13.14
C VAL A 14 10.73 23.00 12.84
N LEU A 15 11.86 22.50 13.35
CA LEU A 15 12.29 21.12 13.11
C LEU A 15 11.31 20.09 13.70
N ALA A 16 10.73 20.38 14.86
CA ALA A 16 9.70 19.54 15.47
C ALA A 16 8.42 19.50 14.62
N ALA A 17 8.00 20.63 14.07
CA ALA A 17 6.80 20.74 13.23
C ALA A 17 6.92 19.96 11.90
N LEU A 18 8.11 19.86 11.32
CA LEU A 18 8.32 19.08 10.09
C LEU A 18 8.14 17.56 10.31
N ARG A 19 8.35 17.04 11.53
CA ARG A 19 8.32 15.59 11.83
C ARG A 19 6.91 15.02 12.04
N THR A 20 5.90 15.85 12.20
CA THR A 20 4.52 15.43 12.48
C THR A 20 3.61 15.48 11.24
N SER A 21 4.19 15.58 10.04
CA SER A 21 3.39 15.59 8.81
C SER A 21 2.61 14.27 8.65
N PRO A 22 1.26 14.28 8.63
CA PRO A 22 0.45 13.07 8.53
C PRO A 22 0.63 12.36 7.18
N ALA A 23 1.22 13.06 6.20
CA ALA A 23 1.53 12.53 4.87
C ALA A 23 2.58 11.40 4.87
N VAL A 24 3.36 11.22 5.94
CA VAL A 24 4.41 10.18 6.01
C VAL A 24 3.92 8.91 6.72
N ALA A 25 2.67 8.88 7.21
CA ALA A 25 2.10 7.72 7.90
C ALA A 25 1.82 6.51 6.97
N GLU A 26 2.11 6.62 5.67
CA GLU A 26 1.74 5.62 4.66
C GLU A 26 2.93 4.79 4.13
N ILE A 27 4.17 5.02 4.60
CA ILE A 27 5.34 4.40 3.95
C ILE A 27 5.59 2.94 4.37
N GLN A 28 5.04 2.43 5.48
CA GLN A 28 5.35 1.05 5.93
C GLN A 28 4.20 0.27 6.56
N ARG A 29 2.95 0.49 6.16
CA ARG A 29 1.95 -0.56 6.32
C ARG A 29 2.12 -1.51 5.14
N GLY A 30 2.97 -2.53 5.30
CA GLY A 30 2.90 -3.70 4.42
C GLY A 30 1.43 -4.06 4.28
N VAL A 31 0.93 -4.14 3.04
CA VAL A 31 -0.52 -4.20 2.76
C VAL A 31 -1.06 -5.53 3.28
N ARG A 32 -1.35 -5.57 4.59
CA ARG A 32 -2.04 -6.67 5.23
C ARG A 32 -3.49 -6.51 4.81
N ARG A 33 -3.83 -7.12 3.68
CA ARG A 33 -5.22 -7.18 3.22
C ARG A 33 -5.97 -8.09 4.16
N GLU A 34 -6.77 -7.47 5.01
CA GLU A 34 -7.61 -8.17 5.97
C GLU A 34 -8.91 -8.57 5.28
N VAL A 35 -9.24 -9.86 5.36
CA VAL A 35 -10.48 -10.41 4.83
C VAL A 35 -11.20 -11.11 5.98
N SER A 36 -12.41 -10.64 6.28
CA SER A 36 -13.29 -11.24 7.30
C SER A 36 -14.71 -11.37 6.78
N TYR A 37 -15.56 -12.14 7.47
CA TYR A 37 -16.93 -12.41 7.07
C TYR A 37 -17.87 -12.22 8.26
N ASP A 38 -18.94 -11.46 8.06
CA ASP A 38 -19.87 -11.07 9.12
C ASP A 38 -21.26 -11.72 9.00
N GLY A 39 -21.39 -12.73 8.16
CA GLY A 39 -22.65 -13.42 7.88
C GLY A 39 -23.50 -12.78 6.79
N ARG A 40 -23.16 -11.58 6.30
CA ARG A 40 -23.86 -10.92 5.18
C ARG A 40 -22.95 -10.66 3.99
N ALA A 41 -21.73 -10.21 4.23
CA ALA A 41 -20.78 -9.87 3.17
C ALA A 41 -19.33 -10.14 3.59
N LEU A 42 -18.45 -10.24 2.59
CA LEU A 42 -17.02 -10.23 2.85
C LEU A 42 -16.57 -8.81 3.13
N ILE A 43 -15.82 -8.63 4.21
CA ILE A 43 -15.20 -7.38 4.61
C ILE A 43 -13.76 -7.44 4.14
N VAL A 44 -13.40 -6.57 3.20
CA VAL A 44 -12.03 -6.44 2.67
C VAL A 44 -11.52 -5.06 3.03
N ASP A 45 -10.41 -5.01 3.77
CA ASP A 45 -9.80 -3.78 4.27
C ASP A 45 -10.81 -2.92 5.06
N GLY A 46 -11.57 -3.57 5.95
CA GLY A 46 -12.57 -2.92 6.81
C GLY A 46 -13.87 -2.49 6.10
N THR A 47 -14.00 -2.73 4.79
CA THR A 47 -15.19 -2.34 4.01
C THR A 47 -15.94 -3.57 3.52
N ARG A 48 -17.28 -3.59 3.70
CA ARG A 48 -18.16 -4.63 3.14
C ARG A 48 -18.19 -4.55 1.62
N ARG A 49 -17.92 -5.66 0.95
CA ARG A 49 -17.93 -5.77 -0.51
C ARG A 49 -18.78 -6.95 -0.97
N MET A 50 -19.48 -6.75 -2.10
CA MET A 50 -20.13 -7.83 -2.83
C MET A 50 -19.13 -8.37 -3.86
N LEU A 51 -18.73 -9.63 -3.72
CA LEU A 51 -17.80 -10.27 -4.63
C LEU A 51 -18.56 -11.00 -5.73
N PHE A 52 -18.26 -10.64 -6.98
CA PHE A 52 -18.63 -11.44 -8.14
C PHE A 52 -17.45 -12.33 -8.48
N SER A 53 -17.64 -13.65 -8.40
CA SER A 53 -16.62 -14.65 -8.70
C SER A 53 -17.00 -15.43 -9.94
N GLY A 54 -16.01 -15.77 -10.77
CA GLY A 54 -16.16 -16.65 -11.91
C GLY A 54 -15.25 -17.87 -11.75
N GLU A 55 -15.68 -19.02 -12.25
CA GLU A 55 -14.87 -20.23 -12.29
C GLU A 55 -13.94 -20.19 -13.51
N MET A 56 -12.66 -20.49 -13.31
CA MET A 56 -11.73 -20.72 -14.41
C MET A 56 -10.91 -21.98 -14.12
N HIS A 57 -11.12 -23.01 -14.94
CA HIS A 57 -10.37 -24.25 -14.85
C HIS A 57 -9.02 -24.11 -15.58
N TYR A 58 -7.97 -23.82 -14.83
CA TYR A 58 -6.63 -23.53 -15.38
C TYR A 58 -6.10 -24.61 -16.34
N THR A 59 -6.37 -25.88 -16.10
CA THR A 59 -5.95 -27.00 -16.95
C THR A 59 -6.63 -27.03 -18.33
N ARG A 60 -7.77 -26.35 -18.50
CA ARG A 60 -8.49 -26.19 -19.78
C ARG A 60 -8.13 -24.86 -20.47
N SER A 61 -7.32 -24.04 -19.84
CA SER A 61 -6.83 -22.80 -20.43
C SER A 61 -5.37 -23.01 -20.85
N THR A 62 -5.07 -22.76 -22.12
CA THR A 62 -3.66 -22.63 -22.54
C THR A 62 -3.07 -21.49 -21.73
N PRO A 63 -1.93 -21.67 -21.02
CA PRO A 63 -1.30 -20.56 -20.33
C PRO A 63 -0.78 -19.58 -21.39
N GLU A 64 -1.57 -18.57 -21.73
CA GLU A 64 -1.06 -17.45 -22.51
C GLU A 64 -0.10 -16.69 -21.58
N VAL A 65 1.19 -16.80 -21.88
CA VAL A 65 2.19 -15.94 -21.26
C VAL A 65 1.80 -14.48 -21.55
N PRO A 66 1.67 -13.61 -20.54
CA PRO A 66 1.20 -12.25 -20.76
C PRO A 66 2.12 -11.56 -21.78
N LYS A 67 1.55 -11.00 -22.85
CA LYS A 67 2.26 -10.25 -23.91
C LYS A 67 2.82 -8.89 -23.43
N SER A 68 3.26 -8.80 -22.17
CA SER A 68 3.68 -7.55 -21.53
C SER A 68 5.11 -7.56 -20.98
N SER A 69 5.93 -8.59 -21.23
CA SER A 69 7.36 -8.53 -20.93
C SER A 69 8.19 -8.91 -22.15
N LYS A 70 8.72 -7.90 -22.84
CA LYS A 70 9.91 -8.02 -23.69
C LYS A 70 11.06 -8.59 -22.83
N ALA A 71 11.35 -9.88 -22.98
CA ALA A 71 12.66 -10.48 -22.69
C ALA A 71 12.71 -11.83 -23.41
N ARG A 72 12.85 -11.83 -24.74
CA ARG A 72 14.09 -12.29 -25.41
C ARG A 72 14.82 -13.42 -24.67
N ARG A 73 14.77 -14.58 -25.32
CA ARG A 73 15.83 -15.60 -25.43
C ARG A 73 16.10 -16.41 -24.16
N LEU A 74 15.58 -17.64 -24.14
CA LEU A 74 16.45 -18.80 -24.08
C LEU A 74 15.69 -20.03 -24.61
N CYS A 75 16.09 -20.49 -25.80
CA CYS A 75 15.99 -21.90 -26.13
C CYS A 75 16.99 -22.63 -25.23
N LEU A 76 16.50 -23.64 -24.51
CA LEU A 76 17.23 -24.86 -24.21
C LEU A 76 16.40 -26.00 -24.77
#